data_AF-A0A351GHU5-F1
#
_entry.id   AF-A0A351GHU5-F1
#
_cell.length_a   1.000
_cell.length_b   1.000
_cell.length_c   1.000
_cell.angle_alpha   90.00
_cell.angle_beta   90.00
_cell.angle_gamma   90.00
#
_symmetry.space_group_name_H-M   'P 1'
#
loop_
_entity.id
_entity.type
_entity.pdbx_description
1 polymer ?
#
loop_
_entity_poly.entity_id
_entity_poly.type
_entity_poly.pdbx_seq_one_letter_code
_entity_poly.pdbx_strand_id
1 'polypeptide(L)'
;MKKMALHWQVIIALVLGVIYAVSVVYYADVNDTKAGVQFTADYIAPFGVIFVRVLKLIAVPMVLFSIIAGIGSLKNIKQLGRVGIKTLLIYVGTTMSAILIGLLLVNLIKPGTFPSEDSRIEKRIEYELWLSETPAAPRLDDVSFLTDPQYSNKVIQVRDRLAMTPIDPEALDKLEKAAKEKSKGPLAKLVDIFPQNIFYSISDEEG
;
A
#
# COMPACT_ATOMS: atom_id res chain seq x y z
N MET A 1 -30.10 -29.02 -1.84
CA MET A 1 -29.30 -27.97 -2.49
C MET A 1 -27.91 -28.51 -2.76
N LYS A 2 -27.43 -28.47 -4.01
CA LYS A 2 -26.14 -29.07 -4.40
C LYS A 2 -24.99 -28.24 -3.78
N LYS A 3 -24.21 -28.84 -2.87
CA LYS A 3 -23.12 -28.16 -2.16
C LYS A 3 -22.01 -27.85 -3.18
N MET A 4 -21.79 -26.56 -3.48
CA MET A 4 -20.73 -26.15 -4.40
C MET A 4 -19.35 -26.34 -3.76
N ALA A 5 -18.33 -26.60 -4.59
CA ALA A 5 -16.95 -26.73 -4.14
C ALA A 5 -16.37 -25.38 -3.68
N LEU A 6 -15.48 -25.41 -2.69
CA LEU A 6 -14.97 -24.21 -2.02
C LEU A 6 -14.25 -23.24 -2.96
N HIS A 7 -13.46 -23.75 -3.92
CA HIS A 7 -12.75 -22.90 -4.89
C HIS A 7 -13.72 -22.09 -5.76
N TRP A 8 -14.86 -22.69 -6.13
CA TRP A 8 -15.91 -21.97 -6.88
C TRP A 8 -16.58 -20.90 -6.04
N GLN A 9 -16.78 -21.14 -4.74
CA GLN A 9 -17.32 -20.13 -3.84
C GLN A 9 -16.38 -18.92 -3.72
N VAL A 10 -15.07 -19.15 -3.62
CA VAL A 10 -14.06 -18.07 -3.56
C VAL A 10 -14.05 -17.25 -4.86
N ILE A 11 -14.05 -17.92 -6.02
CA ILE A 11 -14.04 -17.22 -7.32
C ILE A 11 -15.31 -16.36 -7.48
N ILE A 12 -16.48 -16.91 -7.16
CA ILE A 12 -17.74 -16.18 -7.25
C ILE A 12 -17.75 -14.99 -6.28
N ALA A 13 -17.27 -15.16 -5.04
CA ALA A 13 -17.18 -14.07 -4.08
C ALA A 13 -16.23 -12.95 -4.55
N LEU A 14 -15.09 -13.30 -5.15
CA LEU A 14 -14.14 -12.33 -5.70
C LEU A 14 -14.76 -11.53 -6.85
N VAL A 15 -15.42 -12.20 -7.79
CA VAL A 15 -16.11 -11.54 -8.91
C VAL A 15 -17.22 -10.62 -8.40
N LEU A 16 -18.06 -11.09 -7.47
CA LEU A 16 -19.13 -10.29 -6.88
C LEU A 16 -18.58 -9.08 -6.10
N GLY A 17 -17.46 -9.25 -5.37
CA GLY A 17 -16.80 -8.17 -4.65
C GLY A 17 -16.30 -7.08 -5.59
N VAL A 18 -15.70 -7.45 -6.72
CA VAL A 18 -15.26 -6.49 -7.76
C VAL A 18 -16.46 -5.76 -8.37
N ILE A 19 -17.52 -6.50 -8.74
CA ILE A 19 -18.74 -5.90 -9.30
C ILE A 19 -19.38 -4.92 -8.30
N TYR A 20 -19.47 -5.30 -7.02
CA TYR A 20 -19.98 -4.43 -5.97
C TYR A 20 -19.13 -3.16 -5.83
N ALA A 21 -17.81 -3.29 -5.74
CA ALA A 21 -16.90 -2.15 -5.60
C ALA A 21 -17.02 -1.17 -6.78
N VAL A 22 -17.01 -1.68 -8.02
CA VAL A 22 -17.19 -0.85 -9.22
C VAL A 22 -18.55 -0.16 -9.22
N SER A 23 -19.62 -0.88 -8.86
CA SER A 23 -20.96 -0.31 -8.80
C SER A 23 -21.04 0.82 -7.78
N VAL A 24 -20.53 0.62 -6.56
CA VAL A 24 -20.52 1.65 -5.50
C VAL A 24 -19.75 2.90 -5.92
N VAL A 25 -18.59 2.74 -6.56
CA VAL A 25 -17.80 3.86 -7.07
C VAL A 25 -18.54 4.60 -8.18
N TYR A 26 -19.17 3.88 -9.11
CA TYR A 26 -19.97 4.48 -10.18
C TYR A 26 -21.17 5.26 -9.64
N TYR A 27 -21.91 4.72 -8.67
CA TYR A 27 -23.04 5.42 -8.04
C TYR A 27 -22.60 6.64 -7.24
N ALA A 28 -21.40 6.62 -6.64
CA ALA A 28 -20.85 7.77 -5.92
C ALA A 28 -20.50 8.92 -6.86
N ASP A 29 -19.95 8.62 -8.05
CA ASP A 29 -19.62 9.61 -9.08
C ASP A 29 -20.89 10.25 -9.69
N VAL A 30 -21.92 9.43 -9.98
CA VAL A 30 -23.16 9.91 -10.61
C VAL A 30 -24.02 10.79 -9.67
N ASN A 31 -24.05 10.49 -8.37
CA ASN A 31 -24.92 11.19 -7.40
C ASN A 31 -24.18 12.19 -6.52
N ASP A 32 -22.90 12.46 -6.78
CA ASP A 32 -21.99 13.29 -5.96
C ASP A 32 -22.08 12.97 -4.45
N THR A 33 -22.34 11.71 -4.13
CA THR A 33 -22.64 11.24 -2.77
C THR A 33 -21.67 10.12 -2.40
N LYS A 34 -20.75 10.42 -1.48
CA LYS A 34 -19.74 9.45 -1.01
C LYS A 34 -20.28 8.40 -0.03
N ALA A 35 -21.59 8.39 0.26
CA ALA A 35 -22.20 7.55 1.29
C ALA A 35 -21.95 6.04 1.07
N GLY A 36 -22.01 5.56 -0.17
CA GLY A 36 -21.75 4.14 -0.48
C GLY A 36 -20.29 3.73 -0.25
N VAL A 37 -19.35 4.61 -0.59
CA VAL A 37 -17.92 4.40 -0.38
C VAL A 37 -17.61 4.43 1.12
N GLN A 38 -18.17 5.41 1.85
CA GLN A 38 -18.00 5.52 3.30
C GLN A 38 -18.59 4.30 4.03
N PHE A 39 -19.79 3.84 3.65
CA PHE A 39 -20.38 2.62 4.19
C PHE A 39 -19.48 1.39 3.97
N THR A 40 -18.86 1.29 2.79
CA THR A 40 -17.93 0.20 2.48
C THR A 40 -16.68 0.29 3.37
N ALA A 41 -16.13 1.49 3.58
CA ALA A 41 -14.98 1.72 4.44
C ALA A 41 -15.28 1.38 5.91
N ASP A 42 -16.43 1.80 6.42
CA ASP A 42 -16.76 1.66 7.85
C ASP A 42 -17.26 0.26 8.22
N TYR A 43 -18.01 -0.39 7.32
CA TYR A 43 -18.67 -1.66 7.64
C TYR A 43 -18.11 -2.87 6.90
N ILE A 44 -17.60 -2.72 5.67
CA ILE A 44 -17.16 -3.88 4.86
C ILE A 44 -15.65 -4.09 4.98
N ALA A 45 -14.86 -3.02 4.88
CA ALA A 45 -13.39 -3.09 4.94
C ALA A 45 -12.85 -3.74 6.23
N PRO A 46 -13.43 -3.51 7.44
CA PRO A 46 -12.93 -4.12 8.66
C PRO A 46 -12.95 -5.65 8.61
N PHE A 47 -13.93 -6.28 7.95
CA PHE A 47 -13.97 -7.74 7.78
C PHE A 47 -12.80 -8.26 6.95
N GLY A 48 -12.41 -7.53 5.90
CA GLY A 48 -11.22 -7.85 5.11
C GLY A 48 -9.93 -7.74 5.94
N VAL A 49 -9.83 -6.71 6.79
CA VAL A 49 -8.70 -6.53 7.70
C VAL A 49 -8.63 -7.67 8.72
N ILE A 50 -9.75 -8.02 9.35
CA ILE A 50 -9.84 -9.15 10.30
C ILE A 50 -9.44 -10.46 9.62
N PHE A 51 -9.95 -10.72 8.41
CA PHE A 51 -9.60 -11.91 7.64
C PHE A 51 -8.09 -12.03 7.41
N VAL A 52 -7.44 -10.94 6.97
CA VAL A 52 -5.99 -10.91 6.76
C VAL A 52 -5.23 -11.07 8.08
N ARG A 53 -5.69 -10.46 9.18
CA ARG A 53 -5.07 -10.62 10.51
C ARG A 53 -5.14 -12.07 10.99
N VAL A 54 -6.28 -12.74 10.84
CA VAL A 54 -6.45 -14.16 11.19
C VAL A 54 -5.56 -15.05 10.32
N LEU A 55 -5.48 -14.80 9.01
CA LEU A 55 -4.57 -15.55 8.13
C LEU A 55 -3.12 -15.38 8.55
N LYS A 56 -2.69 -14.15 8.89
CA LYS A 56 -1.33 -13.89 9.39
C LYS A 56 -1.06 -14.57 10.73
N LEU A 57 -2.00 -14.51 11.67
CA LEU A 57 -1.93 -15.14 12.99
C LEU A 57 -1.65 -16.64 12.88
N ILE A 58 -2.30 -17.32 11.92
CA ILE A 58 -2.12 -18.75 11.70
C ILE A 58 -0.84 -19.03 10.89
N ALA A 59 -0.57 -18.25 9.84
CA ALA A 59 0.53 -18.51 8.92
C ALA A 59 1.91 -18.41 9.59
N VAL A 60 2.14 -17.40 10.43
CA VAL A 60 3.45 -17.17 11.08
C VAL A 60 3.91 -18.37 11.93
N PRO A 61 3.13 -18.85 12.93
CA PRO A 61 3.53 -20.00 13.74
C PRO A 61 3.55 -21.29 12.92
N MET A 62 2.62 -21.48 11.97
CA MET A 62 2.60 -22.67 11.11
C MET A 62 3.87 -22.81 10.29
N VAL A 63 4.38 -21.71 9.71
CA VAL A 63 5.63 -21.72 8.95
C VAL A 63 6.82 -22.04 9.86
N LEU A 64 6.88 -21.43 11.06
CA LEU A 64 7.95 -21.71 12.02
C LEU A 64 7.98 -23.19 12.42
N PHE A 65 6.86 -23.75 12.85
CA PHE A 65 6.79 -25.15 13.25
C PHE A 65 7.04 -26.09 12.07
N SER A 66 6.57 -25.74 10.88
CA SER A 66 6.85 -26.51 9.66
C SER A 66 8.34 -26.56 9.34
N ILE A 67 9.05 -25.44 9.47
CA ILE A 67 10.51 -25.38 9.26
C ILE A 67 11.25 -26.16 10.35
N ILE A 68 10.89 -25.99 11.64
CA ILE A 68 11.50 -26.71 12.76
C ILE A 68 11.33 -28.22 12.60
N ALA A 69 10.09 -28.68 12.36
CA ALA A 69 9.80 -30.09 12.14
C ALA A 69 10.49 -30.62 10.88
N GLY A 70 10.52 -29.82 9.81
CA GLY A 70 11.20 -30.13 8.56
C GLY A 70 12.70 -30.37 8.77
N ILE A 71 13.38 -29.45 9.46
CA ILE A 71 14.82 -29.57 9.76
C ILE A 71 15.08 -30.72 10.74
N GLY A 72 14.25 -30.87 11.78
CA GLY A 72 14.39 -31.92 12.79
C GLY A 72 14.19 -33.34 12.25
N SER A 73 13.42 -33.49 11.16
CA SER A 73 13.23 -34.78 10.47
C SER A 73 14.44 -35.26 9.67
N LEU A 74 15.44 -34.38 9.43
CA LEU A 74 16.61 -34.71 8.62
C LEU A 74 17.68 -35.44 9.44
N LYS A 75 17.94 -36.71 9.07
CA LYS A 75 18.98 -37.54 9.70
C LYS A 75 20.41 -37.04 9.46
N ASN A 76 20.64 -36.24 8.42
CA ASN A 76 21.98 -35.74 8.05
C ASN A 76 21.94 -34.26 7.64
N ILE A 77 22.61 -33.42 8.42
CA ILE A 77 22.70 -31.97 8.20
C ILE A 77 23.31 -31.59 6.83
N LYS A 78 24.19 -32.44 6.25
CA LYS A 78 24.78 -32.19 4.92
C LYS A 78 23.74 -32.27 3.80
N GLN A 79 22.65 -33.02 3.99
CA GLN A 79 21.56 -33.08 3.01
C GLN A 79 20.79 -31.76 2.96
N LEU A 80 20.60 -31.09 4.11
CA LEU A 80 19.95 -29.77 4.19
C LEU A 80 20.70 -28.73 3.35
N GLY A 81 22.02 -28.65 3.50
CA GLY A 81 22.85 -27.71 2.73
C GLY A 81 22.75 -27.94 1.22
N ARG A 82 22.75 -29.21 0.77
CA ARG A 82 22.62 -29.54 -0.67
C ARG A 82 21.24 -29.16 -1.23
N VAL A 83 20.17 -29.44 -0.50
CA VAL A 83 18.81 -29.08 -0.93
C VAL A 83 18.64 -27.56 -0.91
N GLY A 84 19.10 -26.89 0.15
CA GLY A 84 19.05 -25.43 0.27
C GLY A 84 19.76 -24.71 -0.87
N ILE A 85 20.97 -25.14 -1.25
CA ILE A 85 21.71 -24.53 -2.37
C ILE A 85 21.00 -24.76 -3.71
N LYS A 86 20.48 -25.98 -3.96
CA LYS A 86 19.71 -26.26 -5.19
C LYS A 86 18.47 -25.38 -5.28
N THR A 87 17.73 -25.27 -4.19
CA THR A 87 16.53 -24.44 -4.09
C THR A 87 16.88 -22.96 -4.29
N LEU A 88 17.95 -22.46 -3.66
CA LEU A 88 18.42 -21.09 -3.83
C LEU A 88 18.78 -20.79 -5.28
N LEU A 89 19.51 -21.67 -5.96
CA LEU A 89 19.86 -21.51 -7.37
C LEU A 89 18.61 -21.46 -8.27
N ILE A 90 17.61 -22.31 -7.99
CA ILE A 90 16.34 -22.29 -8.72
C ILE A 90 15.57 -20.98 -8.47
N TYR A 91 15.51 -20.51 -7.22
CA TYR A 91 14.85 -19.24 -6.89
C TYR A 91 15.55 -18.07 -7.58
N VAL A 92 16.87 -17.95 -7.46
CA VAL A 92 17.62 -16.88 -8.12
C VAL A 92 17.44 -16.94 -9.63
N GLY A 93 17.53 -18.12 -10.25
CA GLY A 93 17.35 -18.30 -11.69
C GLY A 93 15.94 -17.90 -12.16
N THR A 94 14.90 -18.32 -11.44
CA THR A 94 13.51 -17.98 -11.79
C THR A 94 13.20 -16.50 -11.52
N THR A 95 13.70 -15.92 -10.43
CA THR A 95 13.56 -14.47 -10.14
C THR A 95 14.29 -13.62 -11.18
N MET A 96 15.52 -13.98 -11.57
CA MET A 96 16.23 -13.28 -12.66
C MET A 96 15.44 -13.36 -13.96
N SER A 97 14.92 -14.54 -14.31
CA SER A 97 14.10 -14.73 -15.51
C SER A 97 12.83 -13.86 -15.47
N ALA A 98 12.14 -13.82 -14.32
CA ALA A 98 10.95 -12.99 -14.13
C ALA A 98 11.28 -11.47 -14.24
N ILE A 99 12.41 -11.03 -13.67
CA ILE A 99 12.88 -9.64 -13.78
C ILE A 99 13.19 -9.29 -15.23
N LEU A 100 13.88 -10.17 -15.97
CA LEU A 100 14.19 -9.94 -17.39
C LEU A 100 12.92 -9.81 -18.23
N ILE A 101 11.95 -10.70 -18.02
CA ILE A 101 10.65 -10.62 -18.71
C ILE A 101 9.91 -9.33 -18.32
N GLY A 102 9.88 -8.99 -17.03
CA GLY A 102 9.25 -7.76 -16.55
C GLY A 102 9.89 -6.50 -17.15
N LEU A 103 11.22 -6.44 -17.19
CA LEU A 103 11.95 -5.34 -17.82
C LEU A 103 11.69 -5.28 -19.32
N LEU A 104 11.66 -6.41 -20.02
CA LEU A 104 11.35 -6.46 -21.45
C LEU A 104 9.95 -5.90 -21.70
N LEU A 105 8.95 -6.35 -20.95
CA LEU A 105 7.57 -5.88 -21.07
C LEU A 105 7.44 -4.38 -20.75
N VAL A 106 8.08 -3.89 -19.68
CA VAL A 106 8.05 -2.47 -19.31
C VAL A 106 8.71 -1.60 -20.38
N ASN A 107 9.85 -2.02 -20.94
CA ASN A 107 10.54 -1.27 -21.99
C ASN A 107 9.78 -1.29 -23.33
N LEU A 108 8.99 -2.34 -23.60
CA LEU A 108 8.17 -2.44 -24.80
C LEU A 108 6.87 -1.64 -24.69
N ILE A 109 6.14 -1.82 -23.59
CA ILE A 109 4.83 -1.19 -23.35
C ILE A 109 4.99 0.27 -22.93
N LYS A 110 6.10 0.63 -22.26
CA LYS A 110 6.38 1.96 -21.69
C LYS A 110 5.20 2.54 -20.93
N PRO A 111 4.70 1.85 -19.88
CA PRO A 111 3.58 2.29 -19.07
C PRO A 111 3.97 3.54 -18.27
N GLY A 112 3.67 4.72 -18.81
CA GLY A 112 4.05 6.00 -18.24
C GLY A 112 3.87 7.18 -19.20
N THR A 113 3.74 6.91 -20.50
CA THR A 113 3.39 7.91 -21.52
C THR A 113 1.89 8.11 -21.70
N PHE A 114 1.06 7.31 -21.01
CA PHE A 114 -0.39 7.36 -21.09
C PHE A 114 -1.09 8.59 -20.46
N PRO A 115 -0.55 9.25 -19.39
CA PRO A 115 -1.21 10.43 -18.85
C PRO A 115 -1.21 11.57 -19.87
N SER A 116 -2.38 12.19 -20.09
CA SER A 116 -2.49 13.38 -20.92
C SER A 116 -1.61 14.52 -20.36
N GLU A 117 -1.09 15.40 -21.23
CA GLU A 117 -0.32 16.58 -20.81
C GLU A 117 -1.08 17.41 -19.76
N ASP A 118 -2.40 17.51 -19.92
CA ASP A 118 -3.27 18.20 -18.96
C ASP A 118 -3.25 17.55 -17.57
N SER A 119 -3.33 16.22 -17.48
CA SER A 119 -3.24 15.50 -16.20
C SER A 119 -1.86 15.66 -15.54
N ARG A 120 -0.79 15.77 -16.34
CA ARG A 120 0.57 16.00 -15.84
C ARG A 120 0.70 17.38 -15.20
N ILE A 121 0.20 18.41 -15.89
CA ILE A 121 0.19 19.79 -15.40
C ILE A 121 -0.66 19.90 -14.14
N GLU A 122 -1.84 19.27 -14.13
CA GLU A 122 -2.72 19.25 -12.97
C GLU A 122 -2.07 18.64 -11.73
N LYS A 123 -1.47 17.45 -11.86
CA LYS A 123 -0.76 16.78 -10.76
C LYS A 123 0.45 17.58 -10.29
N ARG A 124 1.09 18.31 -11.20
CA ARG A 124 2.19 19.20 -10.90
C ARG A 124 1.75 20.44 -10.11
N ILE A 125 0.63 21.06 -10.48
CA ILE A 125 0.01 22.15 -9.72
C ILE A 125 -0.38 21.67 -8.32
N GLU A 126 -0.99 20.49 -8.21
CA GLU A 126 -1.35 19.87 -6.91
C GLU A 126 -0.11 19.70 -6.01
N TYR A 127 1.00 19.24 -6.56
CA TYR A 127 2.27 19.14 -5.83
C TYR A 127 2.82 20.50 -5.38
N GLU A 128 2.75 21.52 -6.23
CA GLU A 128 3.22 22.87 -5.89
C GLU A 128 2.36 23.53 -4.80
N LEU A 129 1.04 23.30 -4.81
CA LEU A 129 0.14 23.72 -3.74
C LEU A 129 0.52 23.04 -2.42
N TRP A 130 0.73 21.72 -2.44
CA TRP A 130 1.17 20.99 -1.25
C TRP A 130 2.53 21.48 -0.71
N LEU A 131 3.49 21.80 -1.59
CA LEU A 131 4.77 22.38 -1.21
C LEU A 131 4.61 23.74 -0.52
N SER A 132 3.65 24.56 -0.96
CA SER A 132 3.35 25.85 -0.32
C SER A 132 2.83 25.69 1.11
N GLU A 133 2.15 24.59 1.39
CA GLU A 133 1.63 24.22 2.71
C GLU A 133 2.67 23.46 3.56
N THR A 134 3.73 22.92 2.94
CA THR A 134 4.79 22.12 3.61
C THR A 134 6.18 22.71 3.36
N PRO A 135 6.57 23.84 4.02
CA PRO A 135 7.82 24.56 3.74
C PRO A 135 9.10 23.76 4.05
N ALA A 136 9.01 22.68 4.81
CA ALA A 136 10.14 21.81 5.18
C ALA A 136 10.49 20.76 4.11
N ALA A 137 9.76 20.72 2.99
CA ALA A 137 10.02 19.84 1.86
C ALA A 137 10.94 20.55 0.84
N PRO A 138 12.06 19.94 0.42
CA PRO A 138 12.96 20.54 -0.56
C PRO A 138 12.31 20.54 -1.94
N ARG A 139 12.36 21.69 -2.62
CA ARG A 139 11.99 21.80 -4.04
C ARG A 139 13.15 21.27 -4.88
N LEU A 140 12.86 20.38 -5.83
CA LEU A 140 13.87 19.67 -6.64
C LEU A 140 14.12 20.35 -7.99
N ASP A 141 13.30 21.32 -8.40
CA ASP A 141 13.35 22.00 -9.69
C ASP A 141 12.83 23.46 -9.63
N ASP A 142 13.26 24.28 -10.60
CA ASP A 142 12.93 25.71 -10.69
C ASP A 142 11.62 26.00 -11.45
N VAL A 143 10.99 24.98 -12.01
CA VAL A 143 9.74 25.13 -12.79
C VAL A 143 8.59 25.45 -11.83
N SER A 144 7.73 26.42 -12.16
CA SER A 144 6.60 26.84 -11.30
C SER A 144 5.38 27.16 -12.14
N PHE A 145 4.34 26.31 -12.05
CA PHE A 145 3.07 26.49 -12.75
C PHE A 145 2.10 27.39 -11.98
N LEU A 146 2.28 27.55 -10.66
CA LEU A 146 1.48 28.47 -9.84
C LEU A 146 1.64 29.94 -10.22
N THR A 147 2.81 30.32 -10.74
CA THR A 147 3.18 31.71 -11.04
C THR A 147 3.00 32.07 -12.52
N ASP A 148 2.73 31.08 -13.37
CA ASP A 148 2.59 31.27 -14.81
C ASP A 148 1.16 31.73 -15.16
N PRO A 149 0.98 32.91 -15.79
CA PRO A 149 -0.33 33.42 -16.20
C PRO A 149 -1.11 32.47 -17.12
N GLN A 150 -0.43 31.61 -17.88
CA GLN A 150 -1.04 30.67 -18.82
C GLN A 150 -1.90 29.60 -18.11
N TYR A 151 -1.56 29.23 -16.87
CA TYR A 151 -2.22 28.14 -16.13
C TYR A 151 -3.12 28.63 -14.98
N SER A 152 -3.33 29.94 -14.83
CA SER A 152 -4.03 30.51 -13.67
C SER A 152 -5.44 29.92 -13.47
N ASN A 153 -6.18 29.71 -14.57
CA ASN A 153 -7.52 29.10 -14.51
C ASN A 153 -7.47 27.65 -14.02
N LYS A 154 -6.44 26.87 -14.41
CA LYS A 154 -6.25 25.50 -13.92
C LYS A 154 -5.82 25.47 -12.46
N VAL A 155 -4.97 26.42 -12.04
CA VAL A 155 -4.57 26.56 -10.64
C VAL A 155 -5.79 26.81 -9.75
N ILE A 156 -6.69 27.69 -10.16
CA ILE A 156 -7.93 27.97 -9.42
C ILE A 156 -8.80 26.71 -9.34
N GLN A 157 -9.02 26.00 -10.46
CA GLN A 157 -9.80 24.75 -10.47
C GLN A 157 -9.23 23.65 -9.57
N VAL A 158 -7.90 23.46 -9.59
CA VAL A 158 -7.23 22.45 -8.75
C VAL A 158 -7.31 22.84 -7.28
N ARG A 159 -7.09 24.12 -6.95
CA ARG A 159 -7.20 24.63 -5.59
C ARG A 159 -8.61 24.45 -5.03
N ASP A 160 -9.63 24.78 -5.83
CA ASP A 160 -11.03 24.66 -5.41
C ASP A 160 -11.41 23.18 -5.20
N ARG A 161 -10.93 22.26 -6.05
CA ARG A 161 -11.09 20.81 -5.85
C ARG A 161 -10.43 20.32 -4.55
N LEU A 162 -9.20 20.76 -4.27
CA LEU A 162 -8.49 20.37 -3.05
C LEU A 162 -9.18 20.92 -1.81
N ALA A 163 -9.71 22.15 -1.87
CA ALA A 163 -10.52 22.72 -0.79
C ALA A 163 -11.85 21.96 -0.57
N MET A 164 -12.43 21.37 -1.62
CA MET A 164 -13.65 20.55 -1.55
C MET A 164 -13.42 19.10 -1.13
N THR A 165 -12.16 18.65 -1.06
CA THR A 165 -11.81 17.30 -0.59
C THR A 165 -11.19 17.44 0.79
N PRO A 166 -11.97 17.28 1.88
CA PRO A 166 -11.40 17.29 3.22
C PRO A 166 -10.29 16.25 3.27
N ILE A 167 -9.10 16.64 3.74
CA ILE A 167 -8.01 15.70 3.93
C ILE A 167 -8.54 14.60 4.84
N ASP A 168 -8.49 13.37 4.34
CA ASP A 168 -8.93 12.18 5.06
C ASP A 168 -8.29 12.21 6.47
N PRO A 169 -9.08 12.12 7.57
CA PRO A 169 -8.55 12.10 8.92
C PRO A 169 -7.43 11.06 9.12
N GLU A 170 -7.47 9.93 8.39
CA GLU A 170 -6.41 8.92 8.41
C GLU A 170 -5.11 9.42 7.72
N ALA A 171 -5.24 10.18 6.64
CA ALA A 171 -4.09 10.78 5.96
C ALA A 171 -3.45 11.87 6.84
N LEU A 172 -4.24 12.69 7.54
CA LEU A 172 -3.74 13.66 8.52
C LEU A 172 -2.97 12.98 9.67
N ASP A 173 -3.52 11.90 10.24
CA ASP A 173 -2.85 11.12 11.30
C ASP A 173 -1.52 10.52 10.82
N LYS A 174 -1.48 9.98 9.59
CA LYS A 174 -0.23 9.46 8.98
C LYS A 174 0.80 10.56 8.74
N LEU A 175 0.37 11.73 8.26
CA LEU A 175 1.25 12.88 8.06
C LEU A 175 1.79 13.41 9.41
N GLU A 176 0.96 13.45 10.44
CA GLU A 176 1.36 13.87 11.79
C GLU A 176 2.36 12.87 12.41
N LYS A 177 2.11 11.57 12.28
CA LYS A 177 3.04 10.51 12.71
C LYS A 177 4.37 10.58 11.96
N ALA A 178 4.34 10.79 10.64
CA ALA A 178 5.55 10.95 9.83
C ALA A 178 6.32 12.25 10.17
N ALA A 179 5.63 13.35 10.45
CA ALA A 179 6.23 14.60 10.90
C ALA A 179 6.91 14.45 12.28
N LYS A 180 6.25 13.72 13.20
CA LYS A 180 6.83 13.34 14.49
C LYS A 180 8.10 12.50 14.32
N GLU A 181 8.12 11.55 13.37
CA GLU A 181 9.34 10.79 13.05
C GLU A 181 10.47 11.65 12.45
N LYS A 182 10.17 12.65 11.62
CA LYS A 182 11.19 13.55 11.03
C LYS A 182 11.80 14.51 12.07
N SER A 183 11.04 14.84 13.12
CA SER A 183 11.51 15.68 14.24
C SER A 183 12.43 14.95 15.22
N LYS A 184 12.48 13.62 15.14
CA LYS A 184 13.38 12.80 15.96
C LYS A 184 14.84 13.01 15.51
N GLY A 185 15.71 13.35 16.46
CA GLY A 185 17.14 13.60 16.20
C GLY A 185 17.86 12.39 15.56
N PRO A 186 19.06 12.58 14.97
CA PRO A 186 19.77 11.53 14.23
C PRO A 186 20.08 10.26 15.04
N LEU A 187 20.07 10.35 16.36
CA LEU A 187 20.29 9.22 17.29
C LEU A 187 19.00 8.50 17.67
N ALA A 188 17.82 9.03 17.35
CA ALA A 188 16.54 8.46 17.79
C ALA A 188 16.27 7.07 17.21
N LYS A 189 16.78 6.76 16.01
CA LYS A 189 16.71 5.40 15.45
C LYS A 189 17.50 4.39 16.27
N LEU A 190 18.60 4.81 16.91
CA LEU A 190 19.37 3.96 17.81
C LEU A 190 18.69 3.84 19.18
N VAL A 191 18.00 4.89 19.63
CA VAL A 191 17.22 4.90 20.87
C VAL A 191 15.97 4.00 20.74
N ASP A 192 15.28 4.05 19.60
CA ASP A 192 14.07 3.25 19.30
C ASP A 192 14.38 1.73 19.18
N ILE A 193 15.65 1.35 18.92
CA ILE A 193 16.09 -0.07 18.92
C ILE A 193 16.13 -0.65 20.34
N PHE A 194 16.27 0.20 21.37
CA PHE A 194 16.21 -0.21 22.76
C PHE A 194 14.81 0.06 23.30
N PRO A 195 13.93 -0.94 23.35
CA PRO A 195 12.57 -0.74 23.84
C PRO A 195 12.61 -0.29 25.30
N GLN A 196 12.28 0.98 25.56
CA GLN A 196 12.16 1.48 26.93
C GLN A 196 10.92 0.90 27.64
N ASN A 197 9.98 0.35 26.87
CA ASN A 197 8.65 -0.04 27.33
C ASN A 197 8.28 -1.50 27.00
N ILE A 198 9.23 -2.45 27.10
CA ILE A 198 8.94 -3.90 26.93
C ILE A 198 7.77 -4.34 27.83
N PHE A 199 7.71 -3.82 29.06
CA PHE A 199 6.69 -4.19 30.03
C PHE A 199 5.33 -3.54 29.76
N TYR A 200 5.30 -2.32 29.22
CA TYR A 200 4.05 -1.66 28.82
C TYR A 200 3.42 -2.32 27.58
N SER A 201 4.23 -2.81 26.62
CA SER A 201 3.74 -3.50 25.42
C SER A 201 3.13 -4.89 25.67
N ILE A 202 3.33 -5.46 26.87
CA ILE A 202 2.74 -6.74 27.28
C ILE A 202 1.46 -6.52 28.09
N SER A 203 1.29 -5.36 28.73
CA SER A 203 0.14 -5.06 29.59
C SER A 203 -0.97 -4.27 28.92
N ASP A 204 -0.71 -3.62 27.78
CA ASP A 204 -1.71 -2.82 27.06
C ASP A 204 -2.29 -3.62 25.89
N GLU A 205 -3.11 -4.63 26.23
CA GLU A 205 -4.09 -5.25 25.31
C GLU A 205 -5.48 -4.60 25.51
N GLU A 206 -5.62 -3.29 25.42
CA GLU A 206 -6.93 -2.68 25.09
C GLU A 206 -6.75 -1.48 24.15
N GLY A 207 -7.19 -1.68 22.91
CA GLY A 207 -7.19 -0.72 21.80
C GLY A 207 -7.70 -1.37 20.52
#